data_AF-A0A3S9ICL9-F1
#
_entry.id   AF-A0A3S9ICL9-F1
#
_cell.length_a   1.000
_cell.length_b   1.000
_cell.length_c   1.000
_cell.angle_alpha   90.00
_cell.angle_beta   90.00
_cell.angle_gamma   90.00
#
_symmetry.space_group_name_H-M   'P 1'
#
loop_
_entity.id
_entity.type
_entity.pdbx_description
1 polymer ?
#
loop_
_entity_poly.entity_id
_entity_poly.type
_entity_poly.pdbx_seq_one_letter_code
_entity_poly.pdbx_strand_id
1 'polypeptide(L)' 'MFQDSPIYDRLIAERGDIPTQVRREAERVSRELEFAMQPLQSIGRSQLGELPPPPPPPPGWQRNALMPGPGQL' A
#
# COMPACT_ATOMS: atom_id res chain seq x y z
N MET A 1 -14.60 8.24 -14.05
CA MET A 1 -15.66 7.81 -13.13
C MET A 1 -15.50 6.31 -12.95
N PHE A 2 -15.29 5.82 -11.72
CA PHE A 2 -15.30 4.39 -11.41
C PHE A 2 -16.78 3.94 -11.37
N GLN A 3 -17.45 3.99 -12.52
CA GLN A 3 -18.85 3.62 -12.61
C GLN A 3 -18.96 2.13 -12.32
N ASP A 4 -19.59 1.83 -11.18
CA ASP A 4 -20.24 0.56 -10.86
C ASP A 4 -19.41 -0.64 -11.26
N SER A 5 -18.32 -0.88 -10.52
CA SER A 5 -17.57 -2.13 -10.69
C SER A 5 -18.52 -3.26 -10.28
N PRO A 6 -19.12 -4.02 -11.23
CA PRO A 6 -20.30 -4.84 -10.96
C PRO A 6 -20.02 -5.96 -9.96
N ILE A 7 -18.73 -6.22 -9.74
CA ILE A 7 -18.21 -7.15 -8.76
C ILE A 7 -18.50 -6.71 -7.33
N TYR A 8 -18.38 -5.42 -6.99
CA TYR A 8 -18.56 -4.99 -5.60
C TYR A 8 -20.03 -4.96 -5.21
N ASP A 9 -20.92 -4.45 -6.05
CA ASP A 9 -22.36 -4.42 -5.74
C ASP A 9 -22.93 -5.83 -5.56
N ARG A 10 -22.52 -6.76 -6.42
CA ARG A 10 -22.92 -8.17 -6.31
C ARG A 10 -22.38 -8.81 -5.03
N LEU A 11 -21.12 -8.56 -4.69
CA LEU A 11 -20.55 -9.03 -3.42
C LEU A 11 -21.29 -8.42 -2.22
N ILE A 12 -21.64 -7.13 -2.28
CA ILE A 12 -22.39 -6.45 -1.22
C ILE A 12 -23.77 -7.08 -1.04
N ALA A 13 -24.48 -7.36 -2.13
CA ALA A 13 -25.80 -7.97 -2.10
C ALA A 13 -25.78 -9.43 -1.59
N GLU A 14 -24.78 -10.23 -2.00
CA GLU A 14 -24.70 -11.66 -1.66
C GLU A 14 -24.03 -11.92 -0.30
N ARG A 15 -23.10 -11.06 0.12
CA ARG A 15 -22.20 -11.30 1.27
C ARG A 15 -22.20 -10.16 2.29
N GLY A 16 -22.97 -9.09 2.06
CA GLY A 16 -22.86 -7.84 2.81
C GLY A 16 -21.64 -7.03 2.38
N ASP A 17 -21.43 -5.87 3.00
CA ASP A 17 -20.38 -4.91 2.60
C ASP A 17 -18.94 -5.37 2.97
N ILE A 18 -18.49 -6.45 2.31
CA ILE A 18 -17.16 -7.03 2.43
C ILE A 18 -16.06 -6.01 2.10
N PRO A 19 -16.16 -5.16 1.05
CA PRO A 19 -15.14 -4.14 0.77
C PRO A 19 -14.91 -3.18 1.95
N THR A 20 -15.98 -2.68 2.58
CA THR A 20 -15.86 -1.81 3.76
C THR A 20 -15.28 -2.56 4.96
N GLN A 21 -15.68 -3.82 5.18
CA GLN A 21 -15.13 -4.65 6.25
C GLN A 21 -13.63 -4.89 6.08
N VAL A 22 -13.19 -5.27 4.88
CA VAL A 22 -11.77 -5.48 4.57
C VAL A 22 -10.97 -4.19 4.78
N ARG A 23 -11.50 -3.03 4.37
CA ARG A 23 -10.86 -1.74 4.61
C ARG A 23 -10.67 -1.47 6.11
N ARG A 24 -11.72 -1.67 6.90
CA ARG A 24 -11.68 -1.48 8.37
C ARG A 24 -10.64 -2.39 9.02
N GLU A 25 -10.60 -3.67 8.63
CA GLU A 25 -9.64 -4.62 9.19
C GLU A 25 -8.21 -4.31 8.78
N ALA A 26 -7.99 -3.92 7.51
CA ALA A 26 -6.68 -3.50 7.06
C ALA A 26 -6.16 -2.28 7.85
N GLU A 27 -7.02 -1.29 8.13
CA GLU A 27 -6.67 -0.14 8.96
C GLU A 27 -6.37 -0.53 10.40
N ARG A 28 -7.17 -1.44 10.99
CA ARG A 28 -6.96 -1.96 12.35
C ARG A 28 -5.60 -2.66 12.46
N VAL A 29 -5.32 -3.60 11.56
CA VAL A 29 -4.04 -4.35 11.53
C VAL A 29 -2.86 -3.41 11.29
N SER A 30 -3.01 -2.42 10.40
CA SER A 30 -1.94 -1.45 10.15
C SER A 30 -1.55 -0.69 11.42
N ARG A 31 -2.54 -0.23 12.19
CA ARG A 31 -2.29 0.48 13.47
C ARG A 31 -1.67 -0.42 14.53
N GLU A 32 -2.13 -1.66 14.64
CA GLU A 32 -1.55 -2.65 15.57
C GLU A 32 -0.09 -2.94 15.21
N LEU A 33 0.20 -3.07 13.92
CA LEU A 33 1.53 -3.29 13.41
C LEU A 33 2.45 -2.09 13.67
N GLU A 34 1.98 -0.86 13.43
CA GLU A 34 2.71 0.37 13.75
C GLU A 34 3.07 0.44 15.24
N PHE A 35 2.09 0.14 16.11
CA PHE A 35 2.31 0.11 17.56
C PHE A 35 3.33 -0.95 17.98
N ALA A 36 3.22 -2.17 17.44
CA ALA A 36 4.16 -3.26 17.73
C ALA A 36 5.59 -2.96 17.23
N MET A 37 5.72 -2.24 16.11
CA MET A 37 7.02 -1.86 15.53
C MET A 37 7.60 -0.57 16.12
N GLN A 38 6.82 0.26 16.81
CA GLN A 38 7.27 1.53 17.37
C GLN A 38 8.54 1.41 18.24
N PRO A 39 8.70 0.40 19.13
CA PRO A 39 9.95 0.22 19.86
C PRO A 39 11.15 -0.06 18.95
N LEU A 40 10.97 -0.93 17.94
CA LEU A 40 12.02 -1.27 16.98
C LEU A 40 12.43 -0.07 16.11
N GLN A 41 11.48 0.78 15.75
CA GLN A 41 11.75 2.03 15.03
C GLN A 41 12.49 3.06 15.89
N SER A 42 12.26 3.09 17.21
CA SER A 42 13.02 3.92 18.15
C SER A 42 14.50 3.51 18.20
N ILE A 43 14.79 2.20 18.27
CA ILE A 43 16.15 1.66 18.19
C ILE A 43 16.77 1.95 16.82
N GLY A 44 16.01 1.80 15.73
CA GLY A 44 16.46 2.09 14.37
C GLY A 44 16.79 3.57 14.15
N ARG A 45 15.95 4.50 14.61
CA ARG A 45 16.17 5.95 14.47
C ARG A 45 17.36 6.46 15.29
N SER A 46 17.62 5.89 16.48
CA SER A 46 18.82 6.23 17.24
C SER A 46 20.11 5.75 16.58
N GLN A 47 20.05 4.72 15.71
CA GLN A 47 21.21 4.25 14.93
C GLN A 47 21.32 4.90 13.54
N LEU A 48 20.22 5.39 12.97
CA LEU A 48 20.13 6.06 11.67
C LEU A 48 20.16 7.60 11.77
N GLY A 49 20.75 8.15 12.84
CA GLY A 49 20.77 9.59 13.13
C GLY A 49 21.44 10.51 12.07
N GLU A 50 21.93 9.98 10.94
CA GLU A 50 22.56 10.79 9.89
C GLU A 50 22.55 10.09 8.51
N LEU A 51 21.39 9.63 8.01
CA LEU A 51 21.27 9.31 6.59
C LEU A 51 20.54 10.44 5.87
N PRO A 52 21.09 10.98 4.75
CA PRO A 52 20.42 12.00 3.96
C PRO A 52 19.04 11.50 3.52
N PRO A 53 18.05 12.40 3.39
CA PRO A 53 16.69 12.01 3.05
C PRO A 53 16.68 11.17 1.77
N PRO A 54 15.98 10.02 1.73
CA PRO A 54 15.86 9.25 0.50
C PRO A 54 15.18 10.11 -0.58
N PRO A 55 15.58 9.99 -1.85
CA PRO A 55 14.90 10.68 -2.94
C PRO A 55 13.41 10.29 -2.95
N PRO A 56 12.51 11.21 -3.32
CA PRO A 56 11.08 10.93 -3.37
C PRO A 56 10.83 9.71 -4.28
N PRO A 57 9.93 8.78 -3.89
CA PRO A 57 9.60 7.65 -4.74
C PRO A 57 9.03 8.18 -6.06
N PRO A 58 9.45 7.63 -7.21
CA PRO A 58 8.86 8.01 -8.48
C PRO A 58 7.35 7.73 -8.44
N PRO A 59 6.53 8.58 -9.08
CA PRO A 59 5.10 8.33 -9.19
C PRO A 59 4.83 6.88 -9.59
N GLY A 60 3.89 6.21 -8.92
CA GLY A 60 3.64 4.77 -9.09
C GLY A 60 3.35 4.32 -10.53
N TRP A 61 3.01 5.25 -11.43
CA TRP A 61 2.83 5.01 -12.87
C TRP A 61 4.17 4.93 -13.65
N GLN A 62 5.27 5.52 -13.16
CA GLN A 62 6.60 5.37 -13.77
C GLN A 62 7.20 3.98 -13.58
N ARG A 63 6.72 3.19 -12.61
CA ARG A 63 7.17 1.80 -12.41
C ARG A 63 6.83 0.89 -13.59
N ASN A 64 5.85 1.29 -14.41
CA ASN A 64 5.52 0.62 -15.67
C ASN A 64 6.27 1.19 -16.88
N ALA A 65 6.93 2.34 -16.76
CA ALA A 65 7.64 3.00 -17.86
C ALA A 65 9.08 2.49 -18.05
N LEU A 66 9.67 1.82 -17.04
CA LEU A 66 10.91 1.05 -17.18
C LEU A 66 10.59 -0.42 -17.47
N MET A 67 9.90 -0.68 -18.59
CA MET A 67 9.92 -2.00 -19.22
C MET A 67 11.19 -2.13 -20.07
N PRO A 68 11.86 -3.29 -20.12
CA PRO A 68 13.01 -3.51 -21.00
C PRO A 68 12.56 -3.36 -22.47
N GLY A 69 13.38 -2.67 -23.26
CA GLY A 69 13.11 -2.35 -24.65
C GLY A 69 12.83 -3.58 -25.53
N PRO A 70 12.16 -3.39 -26.67
CA PRO A 70 11.80 -4.46 -27.59
C PRO A 70 13.07 -5.17 -28.08
N GLY A 71 13.02 -6.50 -28.08
CA GLY A 71 14.10 -7.35 -28.58
C GLY A 71 14.50 -6.96 -29.99
N GLN A 72 15.80 -6.86 -30.21
CA GLN A 72 16.39 -7.08 -31.52
C GLN A 72 15.91 -8.43 -32.07
N LEU A 73 15.34 -8.43 -33.28
CA LEU A 73 15.82 -9.13 -34.48
C LEU A 73 14.87 -8.82 -35.66
#